data_AF-Q3LVR9-F1
#
_entry.id   AF-Q3LVR9-F1
#
_cell.length_a   1.000
_cell.length_b   1.000
_cell.length_c   1.000
_cell.angle_alpha   90.00
_cell.angle_beta   90.00
_cell.angle_gamma   90.00
#
_symmetry.space_group_name_H-M   'P 1'
#
loop_
_entity.id
_entity.type
_entity.pdbx_description
1 polymer ?
#
loop_
_entity_poly.entity_id
_entity_poly.type
_entity_poly.pdbx_seq_one_letter_code
_entity_poly.pdbx_strand_id
1 'polypeptide(L)' 'RTVVNCEKERLSIPTFYCPSPDAVIGPAPALVTEEEPAVYRQFTYGEYYDKFWSIELANEDCLDTFRASASKTRSV' A
#
# COMPACT_ATOMS: atom_id res chain seq x y z
N ARG A 1 -11.60 3.49 -10.08
CA ARG A 1 -12.25 3.40 -11.42
C ARG A 1 -12.94 4.72 -11.76
N THR A 2 -13.07 5.06 -13.04
CA THR A 2 -13.88 6.19 -13.52
C THR A 2 -15.06 5.65 -14.33
N VAL A 3 -16.18 6.39 -14.32
CA VAL A 3 -17.38 6.05 -15.11
C VAL A 3 -17.41 6.93 -16.37
N VAL A 4 -17.74 6.31 -17.51
CA VAL A 4 -17.81 7.02 -18.80
C VAL A 4 -19.11 7.82 -18.92
N ASN A 5 -19.07 8.93 -19.67
CA ASN A 5 -20.24 9.75 -19.97
C ASN A 5 -20.45 9.77 -21.49
N CYS A 6 -21.69 9.54 -21.93
CA CYS A 6 -22.07 9.46 -23.35
C CYS A 6 -22.47 10.81 -23.99
N GLU A 7 -22.72 11.84 -23.17
CA GLU A 7 -23.18 13.15 -23.61
C GLU A 7 -22.05 14.18 -23.68
N LYS A 8 -21.05 14.06 -22.79
CA LYS A 8 -19.97 15.02 -22.66
C LYS A 8 -18.64 14.36 -22.31
N GLU A 9 -17.58 14.87 -22.93
CA GLU A 9 -16.20 14.52 -22.63
C GLU A 9 -15.78 14.92 -21.21
N ARG A 10 -14.96 14.05 -20.58
CA ARG A 10 -14.40 14.28 -19.24
C ARG A 10 -12.88 14.28 -19.33
N LEU A 11 -12.27 15.43 -19.04
CA LEU A 11 -10.82 15.58 -18.90
C LEU A 11 -10.44 15.73 -17.42
N SER A 12 -9.36 15.08 -17.00
CA SER A 12 -8.76 15.27 -15.66
C SER A 12 -7.25 15.21 -15.74
N ILE A 13 -6.58 16.11 -15.03
CA ILE A 13 -5.11 16.18 -14.93
C ILE A 13 -4.75 15.94 -13.45
N PRO A 14 -4.48 14.69 -13.04
CA PRO A 14 -4.09 14.41 -11.67
C PRO A 14 -2.60 14.73 -11.44
N THR A 15 -2.31 15.32 -10.30
CA THR A 15 -0.93 15.50 -9.79
C THR A 15 -0.80 14.70 -8.50
N PHE A 16 0.18 13.82 -8.43
CA PHE A 16 0.44 12.99 -7.24
C PHE A 16 1.72 13.47 -6.55
N TYR A 17 1.65 13.68 -5.24
CA TYR A 17 2.83 13.89 -4.41
C TYR A 17 3.25 12.56 -3.81
N CYS A 18 4.39 12.05 -4.26
CA CYS A 18 4.92 10.77 -3.82
C CYS A 18 6.14 10.98 -2.91
N PRO A 19 6.38 10.08 -1.93
CA PRO A 19 7.63 10.05 -1.19
C PRO A 19 8.85 9.85 -2.10
N SER A 20 10.05 10.18 -1.60
CA SER A 20 11.30 9.74 -2.23
C SER A 20 11.33 8.22 -2.34
N PRO A 21 11.93 7.62 -3.39
CA PRO A 21 12.12 6.17 -3.48
C PRO A 21 12.78 5.56 -2.23
N ASP A 22 13.71 6.28 -1.61
CA ASP A 22 14.42 5.82 -0.40
C ASP A 22 13.64 6.07 0.89
N ALA A 23 12.49 6.73 0.83
CA ALA A 23 11.68 7.00 2.02
C ALA A 23 11.14 5.69 2.59
N VAL A 24 11.34 5.49 3.90
CA VAL A 24 10.79 4.34 4.62
C VAL A 24 9.33 4.60 4.95
N ILE A 25 8.46 3.69 4.51
CA ILE A 25 7.02 3.68 4.73
C ILE A 25 6.69 2.59 5.74
N GLY A 26 5.77 2.90 6.65
CA GLY A 26 5.25 1.96 7.65
C GLY A 26 4.20 2.61 8.54
N PRO A 27 3.57 1.85 9.45
CA PRO A 27 2.63 2.39 10.42
C PRO A 27 3.27 3.51 11.25
N ALA A 28 2.53 4.59 11.48
CA ALA A 28 2.99 5.66 12.36
C ALA A 28 3.19 5.09 13.78
N PRO A 29 4.39 5.23 14.41
CA PRO A 29 4.67 4.59 15.70
C PRO A 29 3.68 4.95 16.81
N ALA A 30 3.13 6.17 16.78
CA ALA A 30 2.14 6.64 17.74
C ALA A 30 0.76 5.93 17.64
N LEU A 31 0.52 5.20 16.56
CA LEU A 31 -0.72 4.45 16.32
C LEU A 31 -0.54 2.94 16.52
N VAL A 32 0.66 2.47 16.88
CA VAL A 32 0.92 1.06 17.11
C VAL A 32 0.83 0.80 18.61
N THR A 33 -0.14 -0.02 19.03
CA THR A 33 -0.32 -0.45 20.42
C THR A 33 -0.37 -1.98 20.52
N GLU A 34 -0.51 -2.52 21.74
CA GLU A 34 -0.71 -3.96 21.93
C GLU A 34 -2.08 -4.42 21.39
N GLU A 35 -3.10 -3.56 21.53
CA GLU A 35 -4.44 -3.80 21.01
C GLU A 35 -4.54 -3.56 19.50
N GLU A 36 -3.73 -2.63 18.97
CA GLU A 36 -3.67 -2.26 17.56
C GLU A 36 -2.24 -2.45 17.01
N PRO A 37 -1.82 -3.70 16.76
CA PRO A 37 -0.47 -3.98 16.30
C PRO A 37 -0.25 -3.56 14.85
N ALA A 38 1.02 -3.35 14.48
CA ALA A 38 1.42 -3.02 13.13
C ALA A 38 0.99 -4.10 12.12
N VAL A 39 0.05 -3.75 11.23
CA VAL A 39 -0.45 -4.65 10.18
C VAL A 39 0.57 -4.86 9.06
N TYR A 40 1.38 -3.83 8.77
CA TYR A 40 2.37 -3.83 7.71
C TYR A 40 3.78 -3.66 8.29
N ARG A 41 4.76 -4.33 7.68
CA ARG A 41 6.18 -4.10 7.97
C ARG A 41 6.64 -2.77 7.39
N GLN A 42 7.82 -2.32 7.80
CA GLN A 42 8.49 -1.21 7.11
C GLN A 42 9.06 -1.67 5.76
N PHE A 43 8.99 -0.80 4.75
CA PHE A 43 9.53 -0.99 3.41
C PHE A 43 9.86 0.38 2.78
N THR A 44 10.67 0.42 1.74
CA THR A 44 10.93 1.69 1.03
C THR A 44 9.84 1.97 -0.01
N TYR A 45 9.59 3.25 -0.30
CA TYR A 45 8.62 3.60 -1.34
C TYR A 45 9.03 3.04 -2.72
N GLY A 46 10.33 2.94 -3.00
CA GLY A 46 10.87 2.28 -4.20
C GLY A 46 10.48 0.80 -4.29
N GLU A 47 10.65 0.04 -3.20
CA GLU A 47 10.21 -1.38 -3.14
C GLU A 47 8.71 -1.52 -3.45
N TYR A 48 7.89 -0.63 -2.88
CA TYR A 48 6.45 -0.62 -3.15
C TYR A 48 6.14 -0.29 -4.61
N TYR A 49 6.80 0.73 -5.16
CA TYR A 49 6.57 1.19 -6.52
C TYR A 49 6.91 0.13 -7.56
N ASP A 50 8.07 -0.53 -7.40
CA ASP A 50 8.50 -1.62 -8.28
C ASP A 50 7.51 -2.79 -8.23
N LYS A 51 7.06 -3.17 -7.02
CA LYS A 51 6.06 -4.22 -6.87
C LYS A 51 4.73 -3.84 -7.50
N PHE A 52 4.24 -2.64 -7.24
CA PHE A 52 2.97 -2.13 -7.75
C PHE A 52 2.87 -2.21 -9.28
N TRP A 53 3.97 -1.93 -9.99
CA TRP A 53 4.02 -2.05 -11.45
C TRP A 53 4.30 -3.47 -11.96
N SER A 54 4.84 -4.35 -11.12
CA SER A 54 5.14 -5.74 -11.48
C SER A 54 3.97 -6.69 -11.31
N ILE A 55 2.99 -6.34 -10.47
CA ILE A 55 1.82 -7.18 -10.22
C ILE A 55 0.92 -7.12 -11.46
N GLU A 56 0.83 -8.24 -12.19
CA GLU A 56 -0.19 -8.41 -13.22
C GLU A 56 -1.58 -8.16 -12.61
N LEU A 57 -2.51 -7.64 -13.43
CA LEU A 57 -3.81 -7.08 -13.05
C LEU A 57 -4.75 -7.99 -12.21
N ALA A 58 -4.31 -9.19 -11.81
CA ALA A 58 -5.11 -10.23 -11.19
C ALA A 58 -4.81 -10.43 -9.69
N ASN A 59 -5.80 -10.04 -8.89
CA ASN A 59 -6.22 -10.64 -7.61
C ASN A 59 -5.38 -10.50 -6.33
N GLU A 60 -4.17 -9.94 -6.35
CA GLU A 60 -3.42 -9.68 -5.11
C GLU A 60 -3.31 -8.18 -4.81
N ASP A 61 -3.65 -7.79 -3.57
CA ASP A 61 -3.40 -6.42 -3.12
C ASP A 61 -1.89 -6.24 -2.95
N CYS A 62 -1.31 -5.27 -3.68
CA CYS A 62 0.13 -4.97 -3.61
C CYS A 62 0.61 -4.75 -2.17
N LEU A 63 -0.24 -4.15 -1.32
CA LEU A 63 0.09 -3.89 0.08
C LEU A 63 0.13 -5.16 0.93
N ASP A 64 -0.61 -6.21 0.56
CA ASP A 64 -0.56 -7.49 1.30
C ASP A 64 0.82 -8.15 1.21
N THR A 65 1.59 -7.87 0.15
CA THR A 65 3.00 -8.32 0.04
C THR A 65 3.92 -7.68 1.09
N PHE A 66 3.43 -6.68 1.82
CA PHE A 66 4.12 -5.96 2.89
C PHE A 66 3.46 -6.17 4.26
N ARG A 67 2.54 -7.15 4.41
CA ARG A 67 2.00 -7.49 5.73
C ARG A 67 3.12 -7.89 6.69
N ALA A 68 2.98 -7.46 7.95
CA ALA A 68 3.81 -7.98 9.03
C ALA A 68 3.46 -9.46 9.21
N SER A 69 4.48 -10.33 9.27
CA SER A 69 4.27 -11.74 9.58
C SER A 69 3.64 -11.84 10.98
N ALA A 70 2.41 -12.34 11.07
CA ALA A 70 1.79 -12.61 12.36
C ALA A 70 2.71 -13.52 13.18
N SER A 71 3.18 -13.04 14.33
CA SER A 71 3.78 -13.89 15.34
C SER A 71 2.73 -14.92 15.74
N LYS A 72 2.86 -16.15 15.24
CA LYS A 72 2.03 -17.27 15.65
C LYS A 72 2.44 -17.60 17.08
N THR A 73 1.84 -16.92 18.07
CA THR A 73 1.96 -17.32 19.48
C THR A 73 1.28 -18.67 19.59
N ARG A 74 2.11 -19.71 19.60
CA ARG A 74 1.71 -21.10 19.78
C ARG A 74 1.36 -21.26 21.25
N SER A 75 0.10 -21.05 21.61
CA SER A 75 -0.40 -21.39 22.94
C SER A 75 -0.33 -22.91 23.11
N VAL A 76 0.36 -23.32 24.17
CA VAL A 76 0.40 -24.68 24.71
C VAL A 76 -0.89 -24.96 25.44
#